data_AF-L8PLV2-F1
#
_entry.id   AF-L8PLV2-F1
#
_cell.length_a   1.000
_cell.length_b   1.000
_cell.length_c   1.000
_cell.angle_alpha   90.00
_cell.angle_beta   90.00
_cell.angle_gamma   90.00
#
_symmetry.space_group_name_H-M   'P 1'
#
loop_
_entity.id
_entity.type
_entity.pdbx_description
1 polymer ?
#
loop_
_entity_poly.entity_id
_entity_poly.type
_entity_poly.pdbx_seq_one_letter_code
_entity_poly.pdbx_strand_id
1 'polypeptide(L)'
;MRAVAEALRLGPATAPPPDIGPRLRLITPTEVALRFDVTPYRKRIPTGRPWSLLLGQGTPVALVLGLDPLSRSATPEQIDSYLDRATLRQRLLFGHTRTA
;
A
#
# COMPACT_ATOMS: atom_id res chain seq x y z
N MET A 1 -2.58 13.38 3.47
CA MET A 1 -2.24 12.27 2.54
C MET A 1 -1.02 12.53 1.68
N ARG A 2 -0.76 13.76 1.19
CA ARG A 2 0.43 14.06 0.35
C ARG A 2 1.78 13.72 0.99
N ALA A 3 2.02 14.12 2.24
CA ALA A 3 3.25 13.76 2.96
C ALA A 3 3.48 12.25 3.12
N VAL A 4 2.40 11.46 3.21
CA VAL A 4 2.48 9.99 3.26
C VAL A 4 2.95 9.43 1.92
N ALA A 5 2.42 9.97 0.82
CA ALA A 5 2.82 9.57 -0.53
C ALA A 5 4.29 9.86 -0.81
N GLU A 6 4.76 11.05 -0.41
CA GLU A 6 6.16 11.46 -0.54
C GLU A 6 7.08 10.56 0.29
N ALA A 7 6.72 10.28 1.55
CA ALA A 7 7.50 9.38 2.41
C ALA A 7 7.56 7.92 1.91
N LEU A 8 6.64 7.54 1.02
CA LEU A 8 6.63 6.23 0.37
C LEU A 8 7.18 6.27 -1.06
N ARG A 9 7.46 7.45 -1.61
CA ARG A 9 7.89 7.66 -3.01
C ARG A 9 6.93 7.06 -4.04
N LEU A 10 5.62 7.18 -3.79
CA LEU A 10 4.60 6.66 -4.70
C LEU A 10 4.48 7.51 -5.96
N GLY A 11 4.19 6.86 -7.09
CA GLY A 11 3.92 7.50 -8.38
C GLY A 11 2.42 7.55 -8.71
N PRO A 12 2.02 8.20 -9.81
CA PRO A 12 0.65 8.16 -10.29
C PRO A 12 0.26 6.76 -10.78
N ALA A 13 -0.99 6.36 -10.56
CA ALA A 13 -1.51 5.05 -11.00
C ALA A 13 -1.63 4.87 -12.53
N THR A 14 -1.52 5.97 -13.28
CA THR A 14 -1.59 5.97 -14.75
C THR A 14 -0.24 5.75 -15.42
N ALA A 15 0.81 5.49 -14.64
CA ALA A 15 2.17 5.23 -15.12
C ALA A 15 2.67 3.89 -14.55
N PRO A 16 3.76 3.32 -15.10
CA PRO A 16 4.37 2.13 -14.52
C PRO A 16 4.71 2.34 -13.02
N PRO A 17 4.35 1.38 -12.14
CA PRO A 17 4.70 1.45 -10.73
C PRO A 17 6.18 1.70 -10.49
N PRO A 18 6.57 2.70 -9.70
CA PRO A 18 7.93 2.75 -9.19
C PRO A 18 8.17 1.58 -8.21
N ASP A 19 9.38 1.02 -8.23
CA ASP A 19 9.87 0.24 -7.10
C ASP A 19 10.24 1.21 -5.97
N ILE A 20 9.54 1.11 -4.85
CA ILE A 20 9.71 1.97 -3.67
C ILE A 20 10.70 1.37 -2.65
N GLY A 21 11.37 0.28 -3.00
CA GLY A 21 12.32 -0.45 -2.17
C GLY A 21 11.64 -1.28 -1.08
N PRO A 22 12.42 -1.88 -0.17
CA PRO A 22 11.89 -2.68 0.93
C PRO A 22 11.23 -1.78 2.00
N ARG A 23 9.91 -1.89 2.11
CA ARG A 23 9.08 -1.13 3.06
C ARG A 23 8.34 -2.00 4.05
N LEU A 24 8.21 -3.29 3.78
CA LEU A 24 7.47 -4.22 4.62
C LEU A 24 8.42 -4.99 5.54
N ARG A 25 7.99 -5.18 6.77
CA ARG A 25 8.63 -6.09 7.71
C ARG A 25 7.56 -6.95 8.36
N LEU A 26 7.69 -8.27 8.23
CA LEU A 26 6.84 -9.21 8.94
C LEU A 26 7.08 -9.08 10.45
N ILE A 27 6.02 -8.93 11.25
CA ILE A 27 6.10 -8.78 12.71
C ILE A 27 5.61 -10.06 13.38
N THR A 28 4.45 -10.55 12.94
CA THR A 28 3.86 -11.82 13.34
C THR A 28 3.29 -12.51 12.10
N PRO A 29 2.83 -13.78 12.18
CA PRO A 29 2.17 -14.44 11.06
C PRO A 29 0.90 -13.75 10.55
N THR A 30 0.36 -12.74 11.24
CA THR A 30 -0.86 -12.01 10.87
C THR A 30 -0.68 -10.50 10.91
N GLU A 31 0.56 -10.01 11.00
CA GLU A 31 0.83 -8.58 11.06
C GLU A 31 2.12 -8.20 10.34
N VAL A 32 2.04 -7.09 9.62
CA VAL A 32 3.16 -6.50 8.88
C VAL A 32 3.29 -5.02 9.21
N ALA A 33 4.53 -4.55 9.32
CA ALA A 33 4.83 -3.15 9.50
C ALA A 33 5.25 -2.51 8.17
N LEU A 34 4.56 -1.43 7.77
CA LEU A 34 4.94 -0.54 6.68
C LEU A 34 5.83 0.59 7.21
N ARG A 35 7.03 0.72 6.65
CA ARG A 35 8.00 1.79 6.94
C ARG A 35 7.77 2.99 6.01
N PHE A 36 7.76 4.18 6.59
CA PHE A 36 7.83 5.45 5.87
C PHE A 36 9.28 5.96 5.90
N ASP A 37 9.75 6.60 4.83
CA ASP A 37 10.98 7.39 4.93
C ASP A 37 10.77 8.60 5.84
N VAL A 38 11.87 9.26 6.22
CA VAL A 38 11.87 10.52 7.00
C VAL A 38 11.19 10.47 8.38
N THR A 39 10.84 9.27 8.87
CA THR A 39 10.30 9.08 10.21
C THR A 39 10.68 7.71 10.80
N PRO A 40 10.85 7.61 12.14
CA PRO A 40 11.03 6.32 12.81
C PRO A 40 9.72 5.51 12.91
N TYR A 41 8.57 6.14 12.66
CA TYR A 41 7.27 5.49 12.85
C TYR A 41 6.94 4.50 11.71
N ARG A 42 6.18 3.46 12.09
CA ARG A 42 5.72 2.42 11.16
C ARG A 42 4.23 2.19 11.35
N LYS A 43 3.52 1.88 10.26
CA LYS A 43 2.11 1.49 10.31
C LYS A 43 2.01 -0.03 10.42
N ARG A 44 1.37 -0.53 11.48
CA ARG A 44 0.97 -1.94 11.55
C ARG A 44 -0.29 -2.15 10.72
N ILE A 45 -0.25 -3.20 9.89
CA ILE A 45 -1.33 -3.61 9.00
C ILE A 45 -1.69 -5.05 9.40
N PRO A 46 -2.93 -5.32 9.82
CA PRO A 46 -3.39 -6.68 10.04
C PRO A 46 -3.50 -7.41 8.71
N THR A 47 -3.07 -8.67 8.67
CA THR A 47 -3.00 -9.48 7.46
C THR A 47 -3.47 -10.91 7.75
N GLY A 48 -3.90 -11.62 6.70
CA GLY A 48 -4.18 -13.04 6.79
C GLY A 48 -2.90 -13.89 6.68
N ARG A 49 -2.92 -15.09 7.28
CA ARG A 49 -1.81 -16.06 7.18
C ARG A 49 -1.40 -16.39 5.74
N PRO A 50 -2.31 -16.53 4.75
CA PRO A 50 -1.90 -16.73 3.36
C PRO A 50 -1.05 -15.59 2.81
N TRP A 51 -1.36 -14.35 3.19
CA TRP A 51 -0.63 -13.16 2.71
C TRP A 51 0.75 -13.07 3.33
N SER A 52 0.89 -13.32 4.63
CA SER A 52 2.20 -13.32 5.29
C SER A 52 3.14 -14.42 4.79
N LEU A 53 2.60 -15.57 4.39
CA LEU A 53 3.39 -16.63 3.74
C LEU A 53 3.99 -16.16 2.41
N LEU A 54 3.20 -15.50 1.56
CA LEU A 54 3.69 -14.94 0.29
C LEU A 54 4.80 -13.89 0.54
N LEU A 55 4.63 -13.04 1.54
CA LEU A 55 5.69 -12.09 1.92
C LEU A 55 6.97 -12.77 2.40
N GLY A 56 6.86 -13.88 3.13
CA GLY A 56 8.00 -14.68 3.57
C GLY A 56 8.78 -15.29 2.39
N GLN A 57 8.13 -15.48 1.24
CA GLN A 57 8.76 -15.93 -0.01
C GLN A 57 9.32 -14.78 -0.86
N GLY A 58 9.29 -13.54 -0.36
CA GLY A 58 9.78 -12.37 -1.08
C GLY A 58 8.88 -11.91 -2.23
N THR A 59 7.61 -12.33 -2.25
CA THR A 59 6.65 -11.89 -3.27
C THR A 59 6.49 -10.37 -3.25
N PRO A 60 6.62 -9.67 -4.41
CA PRO A 60 6.37 -8.24 -4.50
C PRO A 60 4.95 -7.85 -4.10
N VAL A 61 4.79 -6.67 -3.51
CA VAL A 61 3.52 -6.14 -3.03
C VAL A 61 3.22 -4.82 -3.72
N ALA A 62 2.01 -4.70 -4.27
CA ALA A 62 1.46 -3.43 -4.68
C ALA A 62 0.95 -2.65 -3.47
N LEU A 63 1.41 -1.41 -3.33
CA LEU A 63 0.89 -0.44 -2.37
C LEU A 63 0.08 0.62 -3.12
N VAL A 64 -1.19 0.75 -2.74
CA VAL A 64 -2.13 1.70 -3.32
C VAL A 64 -2.52 2.74 -2.29
N LEU A 65 -2.43 4.01 -2.65
CA LEU A 65 -2.85 5.13 -1.82
C LEU A 65 -3.91 5.97 -2.54
N GLY A 66 -5.15 5.82 -2.12
CA GLY A 66 -6.23 6.70 -2.52
C GLY A 66 -6.20 8.01 -1.76
N LEU A 67 -6.41 9.13 -2.46
CA LEU A 67 -6.39 10.48 -1.89
C LEU A 67 -7.78 10.97 -1.46
N ASP A 68 -8.83 10.31 -1.92
CA ASP A 68 -10.21 10.56 -1.49
C ASP A 68 -10.60 9.66 -0.31
N PRO A 69 -11.42 10.16 0.62
CA PRO A 69 -11.89 9.34 1.72
C PRO A 69 -12.72 8.16 1.21
N LEU A 70 -12.52 6.99 1.83
CA LEU A 70 -13.33 5.80 1.66
C LEU A 70 -13.80 5.33 3.04
N SER A 71 -15.06 4.86 3.12
CA SER A 71 -15.59 4.35 4.37
C SER A 71 -14.77 3.14 4.85
N ARG A 72 -14.59 3.01 6.17
CA ARG A 72 -14.01 1.80 6.77
C ARG A 72 -14.92 0.57 6.60
N SER A 73 -16.20 0.78 6.34
CA SER A 73 -17.20 -0.26 6.07
C SER A 73 -17.45 -0.47 4.58
N ALA A 74 -16.57 0.04 3.69
CA ALA A 74 -16.73 -0.14 2.26
C ALA A 74 -16.70 -1.63 1.89
N THR A 75 -17.69 -2.04 1.10
CA THR A 75 -17.77 -3.38 0.50
C THR A 75 -16.72 -3.52 -0.62
N PRO A 76 -16.38 -4.76 -1.02
CA PRO A 76 -15.50 -4.99 -2.17
C PRO A 76 -15.93 -4.23 -3.43
N GLU A 77 -17.22 -4.23 -3.77
CA GLU A 77 -17.75 -3.55 -4.96
C GLU A 77 -17.61 -2.02 -4.86
N GLN A 78 -17.74 -1.47 -3.65
CA GLN A 78 -17.49 -0.05 -3.39
C GLN A 78 -16.02 0.31 -3.47
N ILE A 79 -15.12 -0.60 -3.06
CA ILE A 79 -13.68 -0.45 -3.21
C ILE A 79 -13.33 -0.44 -4.70
N ASP A 80 -13.84 -1.38 -5.50
CA ASP A 80 -13.57 -1.43 -6.94
C ASP A 80 -14.05 -0.16 -7.64
N SER A 81 -15.31 0.23 -7.37
CA SER A 81 -15.88 1.50 -7.88
C SER A 81 -15.07 2.73 -7.44
N TYR A 82 -14.47 2.67 -6.24
CA TYR A 82 -13.59 3.74 -5.75
C TYR A 82 -12.27 3.77 -6.53
N LEU A 83 -11.65 2.62 -6.75
CA LEU A 83 -10.37 2.51 -7.48
C LEU A 83 -10.53 3.02 -8.92
N ASP A 84 -11.62 2.68 -9.60
CA ASP A 84 -11.90 3.15 -10.97
C ASP A 84 -12.03 4.68 -11.01
N ARG A 85 -12.89 5.24 -10.15
CA ARG A 85 -13.11 6.69 -10.10
C ARG A 85 -11.86 7.45 -9.68
N ALA A 86 -11.09 6.93 -8.72
CA ALA A 86 -9.87 7.56 -8.25
C ALA A 86 -8.78 7.51 -9.32
N THR A 87 -8.69 6.43 -10.09
CA THR A 87 -7.76 6.30 -11.22
C THR A 87 -8.09 7.32 -12.31
N LEU A 88 -9.36 7.39 -12.74
CA LEU A 88 -9.81 8.36 -13.76
C LEU A 88 -9.54 9.82 -13.36
N ARG A 89 -9.65 10.13 -12.06
CA ARG A 89 -9.40 11.47 -11.52
C ARG A 89 -7.93 11.74 -11.17
N GLN A 90 -7.04 10.77 -11.38
CA GLN A 90 -5.63 10.85 -10.98
C GLN A 90 -5.44 11.09 -9.47
N ARG A 91 -6.33 10.51 -8.67
CA ARG A 91 -6.35 10.60 -7.19
C ARG A 91 -5.94 9.29 -6.53
N LEU A 92 -5.24 8.44 -7.27
CA LEU A 92 -4.68 7.18 -6.83
C LEU A 92 -3.18 7.18 -7.09
N LEU A 93 -2.41 6.88 -6.05
CA LEU A 93 -0.96 6.73 -6.11
C LEU A 93 -0.57 5.28 -5.89
N PHE A 94 0.53 4.86 -6.51
CA PHE A 94 0.86 3.45 -6.68
C PHE A 94 2.38 3.23 -6.58
N GLY A 95 2.77 2.05 -6.13
CA GLY A 95 4.17 1.60 -6.10
C GLY A 95 4.31 0.13 -5.71
N HIS A 96 5.44 -0.48 -6.09
CA HIS A 96 5.79 -1.85 -5.71
C HIS A 96 6.81 -1.86 -4.58
N THR A 97 6.58 -2.69 -3.58
CA THR A 97 7.50 -2.89 -2.46
C THR A 97 7.72 -4.38 -2.21
N ARG A 98 8.62 -4.68 -1.28
CA ARG A 98 8.95 -6.03 -0.82
C ARG A 98 9.27 -6.03 0.66
N THR A 99 9.42 -7.23 1.19
CA THR A 99 9.98 -7.44 2.52
C THR A 99 11.45 -7.00 2.56
N ALA A 100 11.82 -6.39 3.69
CA ALA A 100 13.20 -6.06 4.05
C ALA A 100 13.93 -7.28 4.60
#